data_AF-A0A531LM87-F1
#
_entry.id   AF-A0A531LM87-F1
#
_cell.length_a   1.000
_cell.length_b   1.000
_cell.length_c   1.000
_cell.angle_alpha   90.00
_cell.angle_beta   90.00
_cell.angle_gamma   90.00
#
_symmetry.space_group_name_H-M   'P 1'
#
loop_
_entity.id
_entity.type
_entity.pdbx_description
1 polymer ?
#
loop_
_entity_poly.entity_id
_entity_poly.type
_entity_poly.pdbx_seq_one_letter_code
_entity_poly.pdbx_strand_id
1 'polypeptide(L)'
;CYLHHQASFIPTFFPEGTKLGQDADFFYFPPYASKPELGTPVLGAGTLAMITKDSKAARAFIEFLKMPLAHEIWMAQGGFVTPFKGVNKDAYASDALKK
;
A
#
# COMPACT_ATOMS: atom_id res chain seq x y z
N CYS A 1 -18.89 2.10 -16.22
CA CYS A 1 -18.06 2.29 -15.02
C CYS A 1 -18.33 1.15 -14.05
N TYR A 2 -17.27 0.53 -13.53
CA TYR A 2 -17.36 -0.50 -12.49
C TYR A 2 -16.78 0.04 -11.19
N LEU A 3 -17.40 -0.32 -10.07
CA LEU A 3 -16.87 -0.04 -8.74
C LEU A 3 -16.16 -1.29 -8.22
N HIS A 4 -14.87 -1.19 -7.95
CA HIS A 4 -14.10 -2.26 -7.32
C HIS A 4 -13.81 -1.90 -5.85
N HIS A 5 -14.08 -2.85 -4.94
CA HIS A 5 -13.71 -2.74 -3.54
C HIS A 5 -12.44 -3.58 -3.29
N GLN A 6 -11.29 -3.03 -3.67
CA GLN A 6 -9.96 -3.65 -3.51
C GLN A 6 -8.95 -2.60 -3.06
N ALA A 7 -7.86 -3.06 -2.45
CA ALA A 7 -6.81 -2.18 -1.92
C ALA A 7 -5.91 -1.60 -3.03
N SER A 8 -4.91 -0.83 -2.63
CA SER A 8 -4.00 -0.06 -3.49
C SER A 8 -3.17 -0.88 -4.50
N PHE A 9 -3.19 -2.22 -4.42
CA PHE A 9 -2.49 -3.10 -5.36
C PHE A 9 -3.26 -3.39 -6.66
N ILE A 10 -4.55 -3.07 -6.73
CA ILE A 10 -5.39 -3.36 -7.91
C ILE A 10 -4.81 -2.83 -9.25
N PRO A 11 -4.07 -1.69 -9.33
CA PRO A 11 -3.51 -1.24 -10.60
C PRO A 11 -2.55 -2.22 -11.26
N THR A 12 -1.94 -3.11 -10.47
CA THR A 12 -1.03 -4.14 -11.01
C THR A 12 -1.73 -5.18 -11.87
N PHE A 13 -3.06 -5.26 -11.82
CA PHE A 13 -3.88 -6.14 -12.64
C PHE A 13 -4.50 -5.45 -13.86
N PHE A 14 -4.38 -4.13 -13.97
CA PHE A 14 -4.96 -3.40 -15.08
C PHE A 14 -4.19 -3.65 -16.38
N PRO A 15 -4.85 -3.60 -17.55
CA PRO A 15 -4.17 -3.68 -18.84
C PRO A 15 -3.07 -2.63 -18.96
N GLU A 16 -2.02 -2.96 -19.71
CA GLU A 16 -0.96 -2.03 -20.04
C GLU A 16 -1.54 -0.76 -20.71
N GLY A 17 -1.00 0.40 -20.34
CA GLY A 17 -1.48 1.70 -20.83
C GLY A 17 -2.61 2.35 -20.02
N THR A 18 -3.17 1.67 -19.00
CA THR A 18 -4.17 2.27 -18.09
C THR A 18 -3.56 3.46 -17.31
N LYS A 19 -4.21 4.62 -17.35
CA LYS A 19 -3.75 5.84 -16.67
C LYS A 19 -4.56 6.11 -15.40
N LEU A 20 -3.89 6.00 -14.25
CA LEU A 20 -4.49 6.37 -12.96
C LEU A 20 -4.79 7.88 -12.92
N GLY A 21 -5.96 8.25 -12.41
CA GLY A 21 -6.49 9.61 -12.40
C GLY A 21 -7.23 10.01 -13.69
N GLN A 22 -7.15 9.21 -14.75
CA GLN A 22 -7.90 9.41 -16.00
C GLN A 22 -8.87 8.26 -16.27
N ASP A 23 -8.35 7.03 -16.33
CA ASP A 23 -9.12 5.82 -16.67
C ASP A 23 -9.66 5.10 -15.41
N ALA A 24 -8.95 5.23 -14.29
CA ALA A 24 -9.36 4.72 -12.98
C ALA A 24 -8.94 5.68 -11.87
N ASP A 25 -9.75 5.82 -10.82
CA ASP A 25 -9.41 6.62 -9.66
C ASP A 25 -9.81 5.96 -8.33
N PHE A 26 -9.17 6.41 -7.26
CA PHE A 26 -9.37 5.96 -5.90
C PHE A 26 -10.15 7.03 -5.13
N PHE A 27 -11.12 6.57 -4.35
CA PHE A 27 -11.86 7.42 -3.44
C PHE A 27 -12.14 6.67 -2.14
N TYR A 28 -12.30 7.43 -1.07
CA TYR A 28 -12.61 6.87 0.22
C TYR A 28 -14.04 6.33 0.25
N PHE A 29 -14.24 5.12 0.77
CA PHE A 29 -15.59 4.58 0.88
C PHE A 29 -16.42 5.43 1.85
N PRO A 30 -17.71 5.69 1.58
CA PRO A 30 -18.52 6.54 2.45
C PRO A 30 -18.53 6.03 3.90
N PRO A 31 -18.32 6.90 4.90
CA PRO A 31 -18.35 6.50 6.30
C PRO A 31 -19.76 6.10 6.75
N TYR A 32 -19.85 5.38 7.87
CA TYR A 32 -21.13 4.93 8.42
C TYR A 32 -21.96 6.11 8.95
N ALA A 33 -22.98 6.54 8.20
CA ALA A 33 -23.84 7.65 8.60
C ALA A 33 -24.54 7.45 9.96
N SER A 34 -24.87 6.20 10.30
CA SER A 34 -25.49 5.84 11.58
C SER A 34 -24.52 5.78 12.77
N LYS A 35 -23.21 5.88 12.51
CA LYS A 35 -22.12 5.82 13.49
C LYS A 35 -21.05 6.87 13.22
N PRO A 36 -21.41 8.18 13.27
CA PRO A 36 -20.49 9.27 12.92
C PRO A 36 -19.24 9.30 13.80
N GLU A 37 -19.31 8.76 15.02
CA GLU A 37 -18.19 8.68 15.96
C GLU A 37 -17.03 7.80 15.49
N LEU A 38 -17.26 6.89 14.52
CA LEU A 38 -16.20 6.05 13.95
C LEU A 38 -15.34 6.77 12.90
N GLY A 39 -15.73 7.99 12.51
CA GLY A 39 -15.00 8.78 11.51
C GLY A 39 -14.94 8.08 10.15
N THR A 40 -13.73 7.99 9.59
CA THR A 40 -13.45 7.39 8.29
C THR A 40 -12.67 6.08 8.48
N PRO A 41 -13.32 4.92 8.67
CA PRO A 41 -12.61 3.66 8.82
C PRO A 41 -11.96 3.23 7.50
N VAL A 42 -10.69 2.78 7.57
CA VAL A 42 -9.98 2.19 6.43
C VAL A 42 -10.13 0.68 6.49
N LEU A 43 -10.48 0.04 5.35
CA LEU A 43 -10.27 -1.39 5.18
C LEU A 43 -8.87 -1.63 4.62
N GLY A 44 -8.01 -2.27 5.41
CA GLY A 44 -6.64 -2.60 5.01
C GLY A 44 -6.46 -4.08 4.70
N ALA A 45 -5.64 -4.37 3.69
CA ALA A 45 -4.92 -5.62 3.58
C ALA A 45 -3.44 -5.38 3.93
N GLY A 46 -2.71 -6.42 4.30
CA GLY A 46 -1.30 -6.27 4.69
C GLY A 46 -0.48 -7.51 4.42
N THR A 47 0.83 -7.32 4.35
CA THR A 47 1.81 -8.41 4.28
C THR A 47 2.55 -8.48 5.62
N LEU A 48 2.67 -9.69 6.17
CA LEU A 48 3.47 -9.95 7.37
C LEU A 48 4.67 -10.82 6.98
N ALA A 49 5.86 -10.39 7.39
CA ALA A 49 7.07 -11.20 7.32
C ALA A 49 7.33 -11.81 8.70
N MET A 50 7.57 -13.14 8.74
CA MET A 50 7.82 -13.86 9.97
C MET A 50 8.96 -14.86 9.78
N ILE A 51 9.76 -15.07 10.82
CA ILE A 51 10.84 -16.05 10.83
C ILE A 51 10.26 -17.40 11.26
N THR A 52 10.21 -18.37 10.34
CA THR A 52 9.76 -19.75 10.63
C THR A 52 10.88 -20.64 11.13
N LYS A 53 12.13 -20.34 10.73
CA LYS A 53 13.35 -20.99 11.24
C LYS A 53 14.39 -19.93 11.58
N ASP A 54 14.77 -19.88 12.85
CA ASP A 54 15.74 -18.89 13.30
C ASP A 54 17.14 -19.15 12.73
N SER A 55 17.76 -18.09 12.23
CA SER A 55 19.13 -18.08 11.72
C SER A 55 19.65 -16.65 11.65
N LYS A 56 20.98 -16.48 11.62
CA LYS A 56 21.60 -15.16 11.42
C LYS A 56 21.11 -14.48 10.13
N ALA A 57 20.93 -15.25 9.06
CA ALA A 57 20.44 -14.74 7.77
C ALA A 57 18.99 -14.26 7.85
N ALA A 58 18.10 -15.04 8.48
CA ALA A 58 16.69 -14.65 8.63
C ALA A 58 16.54 -13.37 9.48
N ARG A 59 17.32 -13.24 10.56
CA ARG A 59 17.34 -12.02 11.39
C ARG A 59 17.84 -10.81 10.61
N ALA A 60 18.94 -10.97 9.87
CA ALA A 60 19.49 -9.89 9.03
C ALA A 60 18.48 -9.43 7.97
N PHE A 61 17.71 -10.36 7.39
CA PHE A 61 16.66 -10.02 6.44
C PHE A 61 15.51 -9.23 7.08
N ILE A 62 15.04 -9.61 8.26
CA ILE A 62 14.04 -8.81 9.00
C ILE A 62 14.59 -7.42 9.35
N GLU A 63 15.86 -7.29 9.74
CA GLU A 63 16.47 -5.98 9.98
C GLU A 63 16.54 -5.14 8.71
N PHE A 64 16.85 -5.74 7.55
CA PHE A 64 16.77 -5.07 6.26
C PHE A 64 15.36 -4.57 5.96
N LEU A 65 14.33 -5.39 6.16
CA LEU A 65 12.92 -5.01 5.93
C LEU A 65 12.45 -3.86 6.82
N LYS A 66 13.12 -3.59 7.94
CA LYS A 66 12.83 -2.45 8.84
C LYS A 66 13.49 -1.15 8.39
N MET A 67 14.39 -1.18 7.41
CA MET A 67 15.09 0.01 6.92
C MET A 67 14.20 0.84 6.00
N PRO A 68 14.28 2.19 6.03
CA PRO A 68 13.57 3.04 5.07
C PRO A 68 13.80 2.63 3.62
N LEU A 69 15.06 2.28 3.29
CA LEU A 69 15.45 1.84 1.95
C LEU A 69 14.64 0.64 1.45
N ALA A 70 14.38 -0.37 2.28
CA ALA A 70 13.63 -1.55 1.86
C ALA A 70 12.18 -1.19 1.52
N HIS A 71 11.57 -0.30 2.32
CA HIS A 71 10.24 0.22 2.04
C HIS A 71 10.21 1.06 0.76
N GLU A 72 11.17 1.96 0.58
CA GLU A 72 11.25 2.85 -0.58
C GLU A 72 11.48 2.08 -1.89
N ILE A 73 12.30 1.03 -1.87
CA ILE A 73 12.46 0.12 -3.03
C ILE A 73 11.12 -0.51 -3.42
N TRP A 74 10.33 -0.96 -2.44
CA TRP A 74 9.03 -1.55 -2.72
C TRP A 74 8.01 -0.49 -3.18
N MET A 75 7.99 0.68 -2.54
CA MET A 75 7.14 1.81 -2.93
C MET A 75 7.36 2.22 -4.39
N ALA A 76 8.61 2.19 -4.86
CA ALA A 76 8.99 2.52 -6.23
C ALA A 76 8.53 1.47 -7.26
N GLN A 77 8.27 0.23 -6.84
CA GLN A 77 7.71 -0.83 -7.69
C GLN A 77 6.18 -0.75 -7.81
N GLY A 78 5.52 0.04 -6.95
CA GLY A 78 4.07 0.24 -6.96
C GLY A 78 3.29 -0.87 -6.25
N GLY A 79 1.95 -0.71 -6.23
CA GLY A 79 1.02 -1.66 -5.62
C GLY A 79 1.16 -1.85 -4.10
N PHE A 80 1.88 -0.96 -3.43
CA PHE A 80 2.20 -1.07 -2.01
C PHE A 80 2.13 0.31 -1.35
N VAL A 81 1.55 0.36 -0.15
CA VAL A 81 1.61 1.51 0.76
C VAL A 81 2.25 1.07 2.07
N THR A 82 3.25 1.82 2.53
CA THR A 82 4.01 1.43 3.71
C THR A 82 3.40 1.98 5.00
N PRO A 83 3.35 1.18 6.09
CA PRO A 83 3.04 1.70 7.42
C PRO A 83 4.23 2.45 8.06
N PHE A 84 5.41 2.37 7.46
CA PHE A 84 6.63 2.95 8.01
C PHE A 84 6.70 4.45 7.72
N LYS A 85 6.68 5.27 8.78
CA LYS A 85 6.60 6.74 8.67
C LYS A 85 7.91 7.42 8.26
N GLY A 86 9.04 6.70 8.32
CA GLY A 86 10.38 7.24 8.08
C GLY A 86 10.83 7.27 6.62
N VAL A 87 9.94 6.95 5.67
CA VAL A 87 10.26 6.92 4.23
C VAL A 87 10.12 8.29 3.57
N ASN A 88 10.82 8.47 2.46
CA ASN A 88 10.52 9.52 1.50
C ASN A 88 9.23 9.16 0.71
N LYS A 89 8.17 9.96 0.88
CA LYS A 89 6.90 9.77 0.16
C LYS A 89 7.01 9.96 -1.35
N ASP A 90 8.04 10.67 -1.83
CA ASP A 90 8.27 10.84 -3.26
C ASP A 90 8.77 9.56 -3.93
N ALA A 91 9.18 8.55 -3.16
CA ALA A 91 9.54 7.24 -3.69
C ALA A 91 8.33 6.40 -4.16
N TYR A 92 7.09 6.83 -3.90
CA TYR A 92 5.92 6.13 -4.42
C TYR A 92 5.86 6.18 -5.95
N ALA A 93 5.62 5.03 -6.59
CA ALA A 93 5.56 4.88 -8.04
C ALA A 93 4.45 5.72 -8.74
N SER A 94 3.46 6.21 -8.00
CA SER A 94 2.40 7.07 -8.55
C SER A 94 1.81 7.99 -7.49
N ASP A 95 1.24 9.11 -7.90
CA ASP A 95 0.53 10.03 -7.00
C ASP A 95 -0.75 9.42 -6.42
N ALA A 96 -1.34 8.42 -7.10
CA ALA A 96 -2.48 7.67 -6.57
C ALA A 96 -2.14 6.96 -5.25
N LEU A 97 -0.90 6.51 -5.05
CA LEU A 97 -0.44 5.87 -3.81
C LEU A 97 -0.15 6.89 -2.68
N LYS A 98 -0.23 8.18 -2.97
CA LYS A 98 -0.07 9.28 -2.01
C LYS A 98 -1.41 9.87 -1.53
N LYS A 99 -2.53 9.41 -2.10
CA LYS A 99 -3.89 9.86 -1.77
C LYS A 99 -4.37 9.35 -0.40
#